data_AF-A0A7J6P119-F1
#
_entry.id   AF-A0A7J6P119-F1
#
_cell.length_a   1.000
_cell.length_b   1.000
_cell.length_c   1.000
_cell.angle_alpha   90.00
_cell.angle_beta   90.00
_cell.angle_gamma   90.00
#
_symmetry.space_group_name_H-M   'P 1'
#
loop_
_entity.id
_entity.type
_entity.pdbx_description
1 polymer ?
#
loop_
_entity_poly.entity_id
_entity_poly.type
_entity_poly.pdbx_seq_one_letter_code
_entity_poly.pdbx_strand_id
1 'polypeptide(L)'
;AELRSGWNDRFYLGKIPEYDPLRDSSCAAYRAMLRRKRERTAKGKTSFKVSSHGVSAATKGRRRAPTVGRQQPGPKPPNSALQREQLVSQLIHHIRQCWRSFGIPESHQRHYAEAFFHSRTKPNFLLAEADQLARDAAPVQCVIKAVLRRESTIQKLDQIDKVVSEQPSALDSASLRSELVTNLLALREASIRCVEAVVAWRESLIPSAAVPSSGSPGEGTTTDIPPLWTDANSNVNYLIKMKTDTLWLADASFHRLFAFSSRSDPFLVSPSVTPTTNRARVPEPSSERVGAAPRRAP
;
A
#
# COMPACT_ATOMS: atom_id res chain seq x y z
N ALA A 1 15.97 -39.91 -16.45
CA ALA A 1 16.66 -38.72 -15.93
C ALA A 1 15.77 -37.50 -16.20
N GLU A 2 14.62 -37.39 -15.54
CA GLU A 2 14.47 -36.82 -14.19
C GLU A 2 15.07 -35.42 -14.08
N LEU A 3 14.24 -34.42 -14.39
CA LEU A 3 14.20 -33.06 -13.82
C LEU A 3 12.92 -32.39 -14.38
N ARG A 4 11.76 -32.84 -13.89
CA ARG A 4 10.48 -32.14 -14.02
C ARG A 4 9.91 -31.98 -12.62
N SER A 5 9.27 -30.84 -12.37
CA SER A 5 8.49 -30.45 -11.18
C SER A 5 9.18 -29.47 -10.23
N GLY A 6 9.16 -28.18 -10.60
CA GLY A 6 9.35 -27.07 -9.67
C GLY A 6 8.21 -26.06 -9.65
N TRP A 7 7.20 -26.19 -10.52
CA TRP A 7 6.03 -25.31 -10.50
C TRP A 7 4.77 -26.14 -10.79
N ASN A 8 3.83 -26.11 -9.85
CA ASN A 8 2.57 -26.82 -9.93
C ASN A 8 1.49 -25.81 -10.34
N ASP A 9 1.03 -25.86 -11.58
CA ASP A 9 -0.03 -25.00 -12.13
C ASP A 9 -1.44 -25.33 -11.58
N ARG A 10 -1.53 -26.11 -10.50
CA ARG A 10 -2.78 -26.41 -9.78
C ARG A 10 -3.14 -25.38 -8.71
N PHE A 11 -2.86 -24.10 -8.91
CA PHE A 11 -3.66 -23.06 -8.25
C PHE A 11 -5.04 -22.96 -8.92
N TYR A 12 -5.75 -24.09 -8.95
CA TYR A 12 -7.20 -24.04 -8.88
C TYR A 12 -7.50 -23.44 -7.51
N LEU A 13 -8.14 -22.27 -7.49
CA LEU A 13 -8.84 -21.77 -6.31
C LEU A 13 -10.02 -22.73 -6.02
N GLY A 14 -9.73 -23.98 -5.65
CA GLY A 14 -10.65 -24.78 -4.87
C GLY A 14 -10.99 -23.99 -3.60
N LYS A 15 -12.16 -24.29 -3.00
CA LYS A 15 -12.65 -23.63 -1.78
C LYS A 15 -11.47 -23.37 -0.83
N ILE A 16 -11.08 -22.11 -0.71
CA ILE A 16 -10.03 -21.69 0.21
C ILE A 16 -10.49 -22.21 1.57
N PRO A 17 -9.68 -23.04 2.27
CA PRO A 17 -10.04 -23.51 3.58
C PRO A 17 -10.41 -22.32 4.45
N GLU A 18 -11.51 -22.41 5.19
CA GLU A 18 -11.96 -21.32 6.04
C GLU A 18 -10.85 -21.00 7.05
N TYR A 19 -10.23 -19.83 6.88
CA TYR A 19 -9.07 -19.43 7.66
C TYR A 19 -9.49 -19.13 9.09
N ASP A 20 -8.99 -19.93 10.04
CA ASP A 20 -9.18 -19.69 11.47
C ASP A 20 -7.96 -18.95 12.06
N PRO A 21 -8.06 -17.62 12.26
CA PRO A 21 -6.96 -16.83 12.82
C PRO A 21 -6.61 -17.21 14.27
N LEU A 22 -7.44 -17.99 14.96
CA LEU A 22 -7.14 -18.47 16.31
C LEU A 22 -6.12 -19.62 16.34
N ARG A 23 -5.97 -20.33 15.21
CA ARG A 23 -5.03 -21.44 15.04
C ARG A 23 -3.68 -21.03 14.44
N ASP A 24 -3.60 -19.86 13.82
CA ASP A 24 -2.36 -19.35 13.22
C ASP A 24 -1.35 -18.88 14.28
N SER A 25 -0.14 -19.46 14.27
CA SER A 25 0.97 -19.10 15.16
C SER A 25 1.44 -17.66 14.93
N SER A 26 1.36 -17.18 13.69
CA SER A 26 1.71 -15.83 13.25
C SER A 26 0.76 -14.78 13.83
N CYS A 27 -0.48 -15.17 14.13
CA CYS A 27 -1.49 -14.33 14.78
C CYS A 27 -1.41 -14.34 16.32
N ALA A 28 -0.31 -14.79 16.92
CA ALA A 28 -0.12 -14.76 18.38
C ALA A 28 -0.31 -13.34 18.98
N ALA A 29 0.14 -12.30 18.27
CA ALA A 29 -0.05 -10.91 18.68
C ALA A 29 -1.55 -10.50 18.70
N TYR A 30 -2.34 -10.96 17.73
CA TYR A 30 -3.78 -10.71 17.66
C TYR A 30 -4.52 -11.43 18.81
N ARG A 31 -4.11 -12.66 19.14
CA ARG A 31 -4.64 -13.40 20.31
C ARG A 31 -4.35 -12.69 21.63
N ALA A 32 -3.15 -12.13 21.80
CA ALA A 32 -2.80 -11.33 22.98
C ALA A 32 -3.65 -10.05 23.08
N MET A 33 -3.93 -9.40 21.95
CA MET A 33 -4.79 -8.22 21.89
C MET A 33 -6.24 -8.54 22.29
N LEU A 34 -6.82 -9.63 21.79
CA LEU A 34 -8.19 -10.04 22.12
C LEU A 34 -8.35 -10.42 23.59
N ARG A 35 -7.35 -11.08 24.22
CA ARG A 35 -7.35 -11.33 25.68
C ARG A 35 -7.39 -10.03 26.48
N ARG A 36 -6.53 -9.06 26.13
CA ARG A 36 -6.53 -7.74 26.80
C ARG A 36 -7.86 -7.00 26.65
N LYS A 37 -8.52 -7.10 25.48
CA LYS A 37 -9.84 -6.48 25.25
C LYS A 37 -10.92 -7.12 26.11
N ARG A 38 -10.94 -8.46 26.22
CA ARG A 38 -11.87 -9.20 27.09
C ARG A 38 -11.69 -8.86 28.57
N GLU A 39 -10.45 -8.78 29.04
CA GLU A 39 -10.13 -8.42 30.43
C GLU A 39 -10.59 -7.00 30.78
N ARG A 40 -10.48 -6.06 29.84
CA ARG A 40 -10.98 -4.68 30.01
C ARG A 40 -12.50 -4.63 30.10
N THR A 41 -13.22 -5.41 29.28
CA THR A 41 -14.68 -5.49 29.36
C THR A 41 -15.19 -6.27 30.57
N ALA A 42 -14.44 -7.27 31.04
CA ALA A 42 -14.80 -8.06 32.23
C ALA A 42 -14.67 -7.24 33.53
N LYS A 43 -13.69 -6.33 33.61
CA LYS A 43 -13.53 -5.42 34.75
C LYS A 43 -14.50 -4.23 34.76
N GLY A 44 -15.22 -3.99 33.66
CA GLY A 44 -16.21 -2.89 33.54
C GLY A 44 -17.65 -3.27 33.90
N LYS A 45 -17.95 -4.56 34.14
CA LYS A 45 -19.30 -5.08 34.45
C LYS A 45 -19.38 -5.67 35.87
N THR A 46 -18.85 -4.98 36.88
CA THR A 46 -19.35 -5.18 38.25
C THR A 46 -20.54 -4.24 38.45
N SER A 47 -21.71 -4.71 38.03
CA SER A 47 -22.99 -4.10 38.37
C SER A 47 -23.15 -4.06 39.88
N PHE A 48 -23.36 -2.88 40.44
CA PHE A 48 -23.90 -2.67 41.78
C PHE A 48 -25.24 -3.41 41.88
N LYS A 49 -25.25 -4.59 42.50
CA LYS A 49 -26.46 -5.26 42.95
C LYS A 49 -26.58 -5.00 44.45
N VAL A 50 -27.44 -4.05 44.79
CA VAL A 50 -27.91 -3.81 46.15
C VAL A 50 -28.75 -5.04 46.54
N SER A 51 -28.28 -5.81 47.52
CA SER A 51 -29.08 -6.84 48.19
C SER A 51 -28.78 -6.78 49.68
N SER A 52 -29.84 -6.57 50.44
CA SER A 52 -29.91 -6.44 51.89
C SER A 52 -30.04 -7.80 52.59
N HIS A 53 -29.50 -7.87 53.81
CA HIS A 53 -29.63 -8.93 54.85
C HIS A 53 -28.74 -10.17 54.62
N GLY A 54 -27.92 -10.65 55.56
CA GLY A 54 -27.60 -10.22 56.92
C GLY A 54 -26.51 -11.12 57.56
N VAL A 55 -25.95 -10.61 58.66
CA VAL A 55 -25.31 -11.28 59.82
C VAL A 55 -23.87 -11.84 59.74
N SER A 56 -22.98 -11.14 60.48
CA SER A 56 -21.76 -11.57 61.23
C SER A 56 -20.55 -12.16 60.45
N ALA A 57 -19.28 -11.91 60.78
CA ALA A 57 -18.62 -11.34 61.95
C ALA A 57 -17.25 -10.72 61.56
N ALA A 58 -16.82 -9.74 62.36
CA ALA A 58 -15.45 -9.35 62.71
C ALA A 58 -14.34 -9.31 61.63
N THR A 59 -13.79 -8.11 61.38
CA THR A 59 -12.42 -7.71 61.82
C THR A 59 -11.82 -6.63 60.89
N LYS A 60 -11.40 -5.51 61.52
CA LYS A 60 -10.40 -4.49 61.11
C LYS A 60 -10.63 -3.67 59.83
N GLY A 61 -11.30 -2.52 60.06
CA GLY A 61 -10.64 -1.21 59.94
C GLY A 61 -10.01 -0.85 58.60
N ARG A 62 -10.82 -0.42 57.62
CA ARG A 62 -10.33 0.37 56.48
C ARG A 62 -10.98 1.74 56.51
N ARG A 63 -10.21 2.73 56.96
CA ARG A 63 -10.55 4.15 57.00
C ARG A 63 -11.02 4.60 55.62
N ARG A 64 -12.26 5.07 55.51
CA ARG A 64 -12.76 5.79 54.34
C ARG A 64 -11.94 7.08 54.21
N ALA A 65 -11.12 7.18 53.18
CA ALA A 65 -10.47 8.44 52.84
C ALA A 65 -11.54 9.48 52.49
N PRO A 66 -11.42 10.72 52.98
CA PRO A 66 -12.39 11.77 52.69
C PRO A 66 -12.38 12.04 51.18
N THR A 67 -13.59 12.11 50.62
CA THR A 67 -13.87 12.59 49.26
C THR A 67 -13.32 14.01 49.14
N VAL A 68 -12.07 14.14 48.70
CA VAL A 68 -11.44 15.44 48.42
C VAL A 68 -12.30 16.10 47.36
N GLY A 69 -12.83 17.27 47.73
CA GLY A 69 -13.77 18.04 46.93
C GLY A 69 -13.27 18.21 45.50
N ARG A 70 -14.20 17.99 44.55
CA ARG A 70 -14.06 18.30 43.14
C ARG A 70 -13.73 19.79 43.00
N GLN A 71 -12.45 20.14 43.07
CA GLN A 71 -11.96 21.49 42.80
C GLN A 71 -12.47 21.87 41.41
N GLN A 72 -13.28 22.91 41.35
CA GLN A 72 -13.74 23.44 40.08
C GLN A 72 -12.49 23.82 39.27
N PRO A 73 -12.44 23.49 37.97
CA PRO A 73 -11.33 23.88 37.12
C PRO A 73 -11.23 25.40 37.15
N GLY A 74 -10.17 25.92 37.78
CA GLY A 74 -9.90 27.35 37.79
C GLY A 74 -9.79 27.89 36.37
N PRO A 75 -10.09 29.18 36.16
CA PRO A 75 -10.02 29.83 34.85
C PRO A 75 -8.64 29.59 34.22
N LYS A 76 -8.63 29.00 33.01
CA LYS A 76 -7.39 28.79 32.26
C LYS A 76 -6.73 30.14 31.99
N PRO A 77 -5.41 30.27 32.16
CA PRO A 77 -4.72 31.53 31.96
C PRO A 77 -4.86 32.01 30.50
N PRO A 78 -5.18 33.30 30.28
CA PRO A 78 -5.40 33.88 28.95
C PRO A 78 -4.17 33.77 28.03
N ASN A 79 -2.98 33.59 28.59
CA ASN A 79 -1.73 33.48 27.84
C ASN A 79 -1.60 32.18 27.01
N SER A 80 -2.41 31.15 27.30
CA SER A 80 -2.31 29.85 26.63
C SER A 80 -2.75 29.87 25.16
N ALA A 81 -3.65 30.77 24.78
CA ALA A 81 -4.12 30.90 23.39
C ALA A 81 -3.06 31.55 22.49
N LEU A 82 -2.47 32.67 22.94
CA LEU A 82 -1.41 33.37 22.22
C LEU A 82 -0.17 32.48 22.02
N GLN A 83 0.26 31.76 23.05
CA GLN A 83 1.37 30.82 22.95
C GLN A 83 1.09 29.70 21.93
N ARG A 84 -0.15 29.22 21.86
CA ARG A 84 -0.55 28.21 20.88
C ARG A 84 -0.50 28.76 19.45
N GLU A 85 -1.00 29.97 19.21
CA GLU A 85 -0.97 30.61 17.89
C GLU A 85 0.46 30.88 17.41
N GLN A 86 1.33 31.34 18.32
CA GLN A 86 2.75 31.52 18.05
C GLN A 86 3.42 30.18 17.68
N LEU A 87 3.16 29.10 18.43
CA LEU A 87 3.68 27.77 18.13
C LEU A 87 3.21 27.27 16.77
N VAL A 88 1.91 27.41 16.46
CA VAL A 88 1.36 27.01 15.15
C VAL A 88 2.05 27.78 14.02
N SER A 89 2.23 29.10 14.18
CA SER A 89 2.89 29.95 13.18
C SER A 89 4.35 29.54 12.94
N GLN A 90 5.09 29.24 14.01
CA GLN A 90 6.47 28.74 13.91
C GLN A 90 6.53 27.38 13.21
N LEU A 91 5.62 26.45 13.53
CA LEU A 91 5.56 25.14 12.88
C LEU A 91 5.24 25.24 11.39
N ILE A 92 4.25 26.07 11.02
CA ILE A 92 3.92 26.32 9.61
C ILE A 92 5.13 26.87 8.85
N HIS A 93 5.84 27.83 9.45
CA HIS A 93 7.05 28.39 8.85
C HIS A 93 8.13 27.32 8.65
N HIS A 94 8.40 26.51 9.67
CA HIS A 94 9.36 25.43 9.62
C HIS A 94 9.02 24.37 8.56
N ILE A 95 7.77 23.91 8.51
CA ILE A 95 7.29 22.96 7.50
C ILE A 95 7.50 23.51 6.08
N ARG A 96 7.16 24.78 5.84
CA ARG A 96 7.38 25.43 4.54
C ARG A 96 8.87 25.52 4.16
N GLN A 97 9.76 25.73 5.13
CA GLN A 97 11.20 25.69 4.88
C GLN A 97 11.66 24.28 4.47
N CYS A 98 11.20 23.25 5.19
CA CYS A 98 11.47 21.86 4.84
C CYS A 98 10.96 21.51 3.44
N TRP A 99 9.74 21.93 3.08
CA TRP A 99 9.20 21.70 1.74
C TRP A 99 10.06 22.29 0.63
N ARG A 100 10.60 23.50 0.83
CA ARG A 100 11.52 24.13 -0.12
C ARG A 100 12.86 23.38 -0.19
N SER A 101 13.43 22.98 0.95
CA SER A 101 14.71 22.27 0.96
C SER A 101 14.63 20.89 0.31
N PHE A 102 13.49 20.19 0.45
CA PHE A 102 13.25 18.88 -0.15
C PHE A 102 12.67 18.95 -1.57
N GLY A 103 12.42 20.14 -2.11
CA GLY A 103 11.85 20.30 -3.46
C GLY A 103 10.45 19.72 -3.60
N ILE A 104 9.63 19.79 -2.54
CA ILE A 104 8.25 19.28 -2.57
C ILE A 104 7.41 20.14 -3.54
N PRO A 105 6.71 19.55 -4.53
CA PRO A 105 5.93 20.31 -5.51
C PRO A 105 4.84 21.20 -4.88
N GLU A 106 4.64 22.39 -5.44
CA GLU A 106 3.71 23.40 -4.89
C GLU A 106 2.26 22.91 -4.82
N SER A 107 1.82 22.10 -5.79
CA SER A 107 0.48 21.49 -5.77
C SER A 107 0.25 20.65 -4.50
N HIS A 108 1.25 19.89 -4.06
CA HIS A 108 1.17 19.09 -2.83
C HIS A 108 1.25 19.95 -1.57
N GLN A 109 2.09 20.99 -1.57
CA GLN A 109 2.14 21.97 -0.48
C GLN A 109 0.77 22.62 -0.26
N ARG A 110 0.07 22.96 -1.36
CA ARG A 110 -1.26 23.55 -1.34
C ARG A 110 -2.28 22.61 -0.72
N HIS A 111 -2.35 21.36 -1.15
CA HIS A 111 -3.26 20.37 -0.57
C HIS A 111 -3.04 20.15 0.93
N TYR A 112 -1.78 20.08 1.37
CA TYR A 112 -1.49 19.96 2.80
C TYR A 112 -1.90 21.23 3.58
N ALA A 113 -1.59 22.42 3.04
CA ALA A 113 -1.97 23.68 3.64
C ALA A 113 -3.50 23.84 3.75
N GLU A 114 -4.24 23.44 2.71
CA GLU A 114 -5.71 23.40 2.69
C GLU A 114 -6.30 22.37 3.66
N ALA A 115 -5.55 21.35 4.07
CA ALA A 115 -6.02 20.37 5.05
C ALA A 115 -5.66 20.78 6.50
N PHE A 116 -4.53 21.45 6.69
CA PHE A 116 -3.94 21.63 8.03
C PHE A 116 -3.55 23.07 8.40
N PHE A 117 -3.55 24.07 7.53
CA PHE A 117 -3.10 25.44 7.88
C PHE A 117 -4.26 26.39 8.24
N HIS A 118 -5.20 25.91 9.05
CA HIS A 118 -6.34 26.70 9.55
C HIS A 118 -6.14 27.14 11.01
N SER A 119 -6.86 28.17 11.43
CA SER A 119 -6.83 28.65 12.83
C SER A 119 -7.23 27.59 13.86
N ARG A 120 -8.04 26.59 13.45
CA ARG A 120 -8.51 25.50 14.33
C ARG A 120 -7.59 24.28 14.36
N THR A 121 -6.47 24.29 13.64
CA THR A 121 -5.58 23.14 13.57
C THR A 121 -5.01 22.79 14.94
N LYS A 122 -4.94 21.49 15.23
CA LYS A 122 -4.29 20.97 16.42
C LYS A 122 -2.76 20.96 16.16
N PRO A 123 -1.94 21.60 17.01
CA PRO A 123 -0.48 21.65 16.83
C PRO A 123 0.17 20.28 16.65
N ASN A 124 -0.42 19.22 17.25
CA ASN A 124 0.09 17.86 17.15
C ASN A 124 0.19 17.33 15.71
N PHE A 125 -0.71 17.75 14.79
CA PHE A 125 -0.62 17.33 13.39
C PHE A 125 0.61 17.96 12.71
N LEU A 126 0.84 19.25 12.97
CA LEU A 126 1.98 19.99 12.43
C LEU A 126 3.31 19.48 13.03
N LEU A 127 3.31 19.15 14.33
CA LEU A 127 4.47 18.53 14.97
C LEU A 127 4.79 17.16 14.38
N ALA A 128 3.77 16.33 14.14
CA ALA A 128 3.95 15.02 13.53
C ALA A 128 4.51 15.14 12.11
N GLU A 129 4.00 16.08 11.30
CA GLU A 129 4.53 16.34 9.96
C GLU A 129 5.98 16.85 10.00
N ALA A 130 6.29 17.81 10.87
CA ALA A 130 7.65 18.33 11.03
C ALA A 130 8.63 17.22 11.43
N ASP A 131 8.27 16.37 12.39
CA ASP A 131 9.09 15.22 12.80
C ASP A 131 9.26 14.20 11.67
N GLN A 132 8.20 13.92 10.91
CA GLN A 132 8.28 13.02 9.75
C GLN A 132 9.14 13.59 8.63
N LEU A 133 9.03 14.89 8.32
CA LEU A 133 9.86 15.57 7.33
C LEU A 133 11.35 15.52 7.71
N ALA A 134 11.66 15.75 8.99
CA ALA A 134 13.01 15.70 9.52
C ALA A 134 13.64 14.29 9.42
N ARG A 135 12.82 13.23 9.48
CA ARG A 135 13.25 11.83 9.38
C ARG A 135 13.19 11.26 7.96
N ASP A 136 12.91 12.09 6.96
CA ASP A 136 12.67 11.65 5.58
C ASP A 136 11.58 10.56 5.47
N ALA A 137 10.56 10.68 6.31
CA ALA A 137 9.48 9.69 6.46
C ALA A 137 8.09 10.30 6.23
N ALA A 138 7.99 11.57 5.83
CA ALA A 138 6.71 12.19 5.52
C ALA A 138 6.07 11.49 4.31
N PRO A 139 4.74 11.30 4.29
CA PRO A 139 4.05 10.64 3.19
C PRO A 139 4.39 11.23 1.82
N VAL A 140 4.51 12.56 1.73
CA VAL A 140 4.91 13.26 0.49
C VAL A 140 6.33 12.88 0.03
N GLN A 141 7.29 12.74 0.95
CA GLN A 141 8.66 12.31 0.64
C GLN A 141 8.67 10.84 0.18
N CYS A 142 7.86 9.99 0.83
CA CYS A 142 7.70 8.60 0.45
C CYS A 142 7.19 8.46 -1.00
N VAL A 143 6.21 9.29 -1.41
CA VAL A 143 5.74 9.32 -2.79
C VAL A 143 6.85 9.76 -3.76
N ILE A 144 7.53 10.87 -3.47
CA ILE A 144 8.62 11.36 -4.33
C ILE A 144 9.68 10.27 -4.54
N LYS A 145 10.14 9.63 -3.46
CA LYS A 145 11.11 8.54 -3.54
C LYS A 145 10.61 7.35 -4.35
N ALA A 146 9.35 6.95 -4.16
CA ALA A 146 8.76 5.82 -4.88
C ALA A 146 8.61 6.12 -6.39
N VAL A 147 8.17 7.34 -6.73
CA VAL A 147 8.09 7.84 -8.12
C VAL A 147 9.49 7.84 -8.76
N LEU A 148 10.47 8.49 -8.12
CA LEU A 148 11.84 8.56 -8.65
C LEU A 148 12.48 7.18 -8.85
N ARG A 149 12.30 6.25 -7.89
CA ARG A 149 12.81 4.87 -8.01
C ARG A 149 12.21 4.17 -9.22
N ARG A 150 10.89 4.32 -9.41
CA ARG A 150 10.18 3.72 -10.55
C ARG A 150 10.66 4.29 -11.87
N GLU A 151 10.69 5.62 -12.02
CA GLU A 151 11.13 6.29 -13.24
C GLU A 151 12.59 5.93 -13.59
N SER A 152 13.46 5.85 -12.58
CA SER A 152 14.85 5.39 -12.77
C SER A 152 14.91 3.95 -13.31
N THR A 153 14.01 3.06 -12.88
CA THR A 153 13.97 1.68 -13.38
C THR A 153 13.45 1.60 -14.81
N ILE A 154 12.47 2.43 -15.18
CA ILE A 154 12.01 2.57 -16.58
C ILE A 154 13.17 3.05 -17.47
N GLN A 155 13.92 4.06 -17.02
CA GLN A 155 15.09 4.57 -17.76
C GLN A 155 16.17 3.50 -17.96
N LYS A 156 16.41 2.64 -16.95
CA LYS A 156 17.34 1.51 -17.09
C LYS A 156 16.87 0.49 -18.12
N LEU A 157 15.57 0.18 -18.14
CA LEU A 157 15.00 -0.72 -19.15
C LEU A 157 15.08 -0.12 -20.56
N ASP A 158 14.86 1.18 -20.71
CA ASP A 158 15.04 1.91 -21.98
C ASP A 158 16.51 1.87 -22.45
N GLN A 159 17.48 1.98 -21.52
CA GLN A 159 18.90 1.82 -21.84
C GLN A 159 19.23 0.40 -22.30
N ILE A 160 18.70 -0.63 -21.61
CA ILE A 160 18.85 -2.03 -22.04
C ILE A 160 18.25 -2.24 -23.43
N ASP A 161 17.07 -1.66 -23.69
CA ASP A 161 16.42 -1.75 -24.99
C ASP A 161 17.28 -1.18 -26.12
N LYS A 162 17.87 0.00 -25.90
CA LYS A 162 18.81 0.63 -26.85
C LYS A 162 20.01 -0.25 -27.16
N VAL A 163 20.64 -0.81 -26.13
CA VAL A 163 21.79 -1.73 -26.30
C VAL A 163 21.39 -2.96 -27.12
N VAL A 164 20.23 -3.54 -26.84
CA VAL A 164 19.72 -4.71 -27.58
C VAL A 164 19.34 -4.35 -29.01
N SER A 165 18.78 -3.16 -29.24
CA SER A 165 18.41 -2.65 -30.56
C SER A 165 19.64 -2.48 -31.45
N GLU A 166 20.73 -1.92 -30.90
CA GLU A 166 22.01 -1.73 -31.59
C GLU A 166 22.77 -3.06 -31.78
N GLN A 167 22.68 -3.98 -30.82
CA GLN A 167 23.40 -5.24 -30.81
C GLN A 167 22.47 -6.40 -30.41
N PRO A 168 21.68 -6.96 -31.35
CA PRO A 168 20.73 -8.03 -31.04
C PRO A 168 21.35 -9.30 -30.43
N SER A 169 22.62 -9.60 -30.76
CA SER A 169 23.38 -10.71 -30.17
C SER A 169 23.71 -10.53 -28.68
N ALA A 170 23.58 -9.30 -28.15
CA ALA A 170 23.78 -9.04 -26.73
C ALA A 170 22.76 -9.80 -25.85
N LEU A 171 21.58 -10.15 -26.39
CA LEU A 171 20.58 -10.97 -25.68
C LEU A 171 21.08 -12.39 -25.36
N ASP A 172 22.06 -12.91 -26.10
CA ASP A 172 22.63 -14.24 -25.81
C ASP A 172 23.47 -14.22 -24.52
N SER A 173 23.97 -13.03 -24.13
CA SER A 173 24.70 -12.83 -22.89
C SER A 173 23.84 -13.17 -21.67
N ALA A 174 24.31 -14.11 -20.85
CA ALA A 174 23.64 -14.46 -19.59
C ALA A 174 23.59 -13.27 -18.62
N SER A 175 24.61 -12.40 -18.64
CA SER A 175 24.67 -11.20 -17.79
C SER A 175 23.56 -10.22 -18.13
N LEU A 176 23.37 -9.90 -19.42
CA LEU A 176 22.34 -8.95 -19.85
C LEU A 176 20.93 -9.49 -19.56
N ARG A 177 20.71 -10.79 -19.77
CA ARG A 177 19.44 -11.43 -19.43
C ARG A 177 19.14 -11.36 -17.94
N SER A 178 20.14 -11.63 -17.10
CA SER A 178 20.01 -11.51 -15.65
C SER A 178 19.69 -10.07 -15.23
N GLU A 179 20.36 -9.09 -15.83
CA GLU A 179 20.11 -7.67 -15.57
C GLU A 179 18.70 -7.24 -16.01
N LEU A 180 18.24 -7.69 -17.18
CA LEU A 180 16.88 -7.43 -17.67
C LEU A 180 15.82 -7.99 -16.72
N VAL A 181 15.93 -9.26 -16.32
CA VAL A 181 15.02 -9.88 -15.32
C VAL A 181 15.04 -9.08 -14.01
N THR A 182 16.22 -8.69 -13.54
CA THR A 182 16.37 -7.91 -12.30
C THR A 182 15.64 -6.57 -12.39
N ASN A 183 15.77 -5.84 -13.51
CA ASN A 183 15.11 -4.55 -13.70
C ASN A 183 13.59 -4.69 -13.89
N LEU A 184 13.11 -5.75 -14.56
CA LEU A 184 11.66 -6.01 -14.67
C LEU A 184 11.01 -6.30 -13.30
N LEU A 185 11.67 -7.11 -12.47
CA LEU A 185 11.22 -7.36 -11.10
C LEU A 185 11.27 -6.09 -10.25
N ALA A 186 12.33 -5.30 -10.38
CA ALA A 186 12.46 -4.01 -9.71
C ALA A 186 11.37 -3.02 -10.15
N LEU A 187 10.99 -3.00 -11.44
CA LEU A 187 9.93 -2.13 -11.95
C LEU A 187 8.58 -2.52 -11.36
N ARG A 188 8.30 -3.82 -11.25
CA ARG A 188 7.09 -4.32 -10.58
C ARG A 188 7.04 -3.88 -9.11
N GLU A 189 8.12 -4.09 -8.36
CA GLU A 189 8.19 -3.67 -6.95
C GLU A 189 8.00 -2.15 -6.83
N ALA A 190 8.72 -1.36 -7.63
CA ALA A 190 8.66 0.09 -7.61
C ALA A 190 7.26 0.62 -7.96
N SER A 191 6.56 -0.04 -8.89
CA SER A 191 5.18 0.31 -9.27
C SER A 191 4.20 0.07 -8.13
N ILE A 192 4.32 -1.06 -7.41
CA ILE A 192 3.50 -1.34 -6.22
C ILE A 192 3.77 -0.30 -5.13
N ARG A 193 5.05 -0.07 -4.80
CA ARG A 193 5.45 0.92 -3.80
C ARG A 193 4.97 2.33 -4.12
N CYS A 194 4.97 2.71 -5.40
CA CYS A 194 4.47 3.99 -5.84
C CYS A 194 2.96 4.15 -5.55
N VAL A 195 2.16 3.13 -5.87
CA VAL A 195 0.72 3.15 -5.60
C VAL A 195 0.44 3.20 -4.10
N GLU A 196 1.10 2.35 -3.31
CA GLU A 196 0.98 2.35 -1.85
C GLU A 196 1.33 3.71 -1.25
N ALA A 197 2.43 4.33 -1.69
CA ALA A 197 2.84 5.63 -1.21
C ALA A 197 1.82 6.73 -1.57
N VAL A 198 1.29 6.73 -2.80
CA VAL A 198 0.28 7.72 -3.23
C VAL A 198 -1.01 7.56 -2.42
N VAL A 199 -1.43 6.33 -2.14
CA VAL A 199 -2.60 6.06 -1.29
C VAL A 199 -2.35 6.54 0.14
N ALA A 200 -1.22 6.18 0.75
CA ALA A 200 -0.87 6.62 2.10
C ALA A 200 -0.78 8.15 2.23
N TRP A 201 -0.23 8.82 1.21
CA TRP A 201 -0.22 10.28 1.14
C TRP A 201 -1.64 10.86 1.08
N ARG A 202 -2.53 10.33 0.24
CA ARG A 202 -3.93 10.78 0.19
C ARG A 202 -4.64 10.60 1.53
N GLU A 203 -4.45 9.46 2.18
CA GLU A 203 -5.01 9.18 3.50
C GLU A 203 -4.48 10.16 4.56
N SER A 204 -3.20 10.54 4.47
CA SER A 204 -2.60 11.52 5.38
C SER A 204 -3.20 12.92 5.28
N LEU A 205 -3.84 13.25 4.15
CA LEU A 205 -4.47 14.55 3.92
C LEU A 205 -5.90 14.63 4.44
N ILE A 206 -6.50 13.51 4.88
CA ILE A 206 -7.85 13.49 5.42
C ILE A 206 -7.77 13.80 6.93
N PRO A 207 -8.28 14.95 7.41
CA PRO A 207 -8.23 15.27 8.83
C PRO A 207 -9.04 14.23 9.61
N SER A 208 -8.40 13.52 10.55
CA SER A 208 -9.03 12.45 11.35
C SER A 208 -10.30 12.90 12.12
N ALA A 209 -10.50 14.21 12.29
CA ALA A 209 -11.68 14.79 12.95
C ALA A 209 -12.93 14.88 12.04
N ALA A 210 -12.79 14.64 10.73
CA ALA A 210 -13.88 14.73 9.75
C ALA A 210 -14.67 13.42 9.61
N VAL A 211 -14.47 12.43 10.50
CA VAL A 211 -15.38 11.28 10.57
C VAL A 211 -16.74 11.82 10.98
N PRO A 212 -17.74 11.85 10.07
CA PRO A 212 -19.04 12.39 10.40
C PRO A 212 -19.58 11.55 11.55
N SER A 213 -19.77 12.19 12.70
CA SER A 213 -20.49 11.59 13.80
C SER A 213 -21.87 11.25 13.26
N SER A 214 -22.15 9.95 13.16
CA SER A 214 -23.37 9.36 12.61
C SER A 214 -24.61 10.18 13.03
N GLY A 215 -25.22 10.94 12.13
CA GLY A 215 -26.42 11.68 12.56
C GLY A 215 -27.11 12.65 11.59
N SER A 216 -26.51 13.11 10.49
CA SER A 216 -27.22 14.03 9.59
C SER A 216 -27.10 13.62 8.12
N PRO A 217 -28.14 12.95 7.58
CA PRO A 217 -28.22 12.54 6.18
C PRO A 217 -28.80 13.67 5.30
N GLY A 218 -28.23 14.87 5.34
CA GLY A 218 -28.85 16.00 4.65
C GLY A 218 -27.95 17.21 4.48
N GLU A 219 -27.05 17.12 3.50
CA GLU A 219 -26.64 18.18 2.56
C GLU A 219 -25.28 17.78 2.00
N GLY A 220 -25.29 17.27 0.77
CA GLY A 220 -24.09 16.88 0.05
C GLY A 220 -23.25 18.10 -0.29
N THR A 221 -22.34 18.47 0.60
CA THR A 221 -21.20 19.30 0.23
C THR A 221 -20.35 18.50 -0.73
N THR A 222 -20.41 18.91 -2.00
CA THR A 222 -19.40 18.75 -3.05
C THR A 222 -18.49 17.54 -2.90
N THR A 223 -18.71 16.55 -3.76
CA THR A 223 -17.79 15.44 -4.05
C THR A 223 -16.33 15.86 -3.91
N ASP A 224 -15.73 15.62 -2.74
CA ASP A 224 -14.32 15.88 -2.47
C ASP A 224 -13.51 14.88 -3.30
N ILE A 225 -13.15 15.31 -4.51
CA ILE A 225 -12.26 14.54 -5.37
C ILE A 225 -10.94 14.45 -4.62
N PRO A 226 -10.46 13.24 -4.28
CA PRO A 226 -9.22 13.10 -3.52
C PRO A 226 -8.07 13.73 -4.30
N PRO A 227 -7.12 14.36 -3.61
CA PRO A 227 -6.01 15.06 -4.25
C PRO A 227 -5.25 14.13 -5.19
N LEU A 228 -4.91 14.64 -6.36
CA LEU A 228 -4.23 13.88 -7.41
C LEU A 228 -2.73 14.12 -7.33
N TRP A 229 -1.95 13.04 -7.43
CA TRP A 229 -0.51 13.19 -7.60
C TRP A 229 -0.21 13.50 -9.06
N THR A 230 0.19 14.73 -9.38
CA THR A 230 0.47 15.16 -10.75
C THR A 230 1.94 14.97 -11.09
N ASP A 231 2.22 14.37 -12.24
CA ASP A 231 3.57 14.29 -12.80
C ASP A 231 4.06 15.70 -13.18
N ALA A 232 5.29 16.03 -12.77
CA ALA A 232 5.83 17.39 -12.91
C ALA A 232 6.01 17.82 -14.38
N ASN A 233 6.22 16.87 -15.29
CA ASN A 233 6.52 17.16 -16.70
C ASN A 233 5.25 17.21 -17.54
N SER A 234 4.30 16.30 -17.29
CA SER A 234 3.10 16.15 -18.11
C SER A 234 1.84 16.79 -17.51
N ASN A 235 1.87 17.17 -16.22
CA ASN A 235 0.70 17.63 -15.46
C ASN A 235 -0.48 16.62 -15.48
N VAL A 236 -0.19 15.34 -15.72
CA VAL A 236 -1.17 14.25 -15.70
C VAL A 236 -1.13 13.56 -14.34
N ASN A 237 -2.27 13.04 -13.87
CA ASN A 237 -2.30 12.16 -12.71
C ASN A 237 -1.34 10.98 -12.92
N TYR A 238 -0.36 10.84 -12.05
CA TYR A 238 0.73 9.88 -12.18
C TYR A 238 0.22 8.43 -12.19
N LEU A 239 -0.85 8.10 -11.44
CA LEU A 239 -1.46 6.76 -11.50
C LEU A 239 -2.13 6.47 -12.85
N ILE A 240 -2.54 7.51 -13.58
CA ILE A 240 -3.02 7.39 -14.96
C ILE A 240 -1.83 7.21 -15.91
N LYS A 241 -0.75 8.00 -15.73
CA LYS A 241 0.51 7.86 -16.51
C LYS A 241 1.04 6.43 -16.45
N MET A 242 1.03 5.81 -15.27
CA MET A 242 1.46 4.41 -15.08
C MET A 242 0.74 3.41 -15.99
N LYS A 243 -0.50 3.70 -16.43
CA LYS A 243 -1.23 2.79 -17.33
C LYS A 243 -0.60 2.67 -18.71
N THR A 244 0.08 3.72 -19.17
CA THR A 244 0.55 3.83 -20.55
C THR A 244 2.05 3.80 -20.68
N ASP A 245 2.79 4.15 -19.62
CA ASP A 245 4.25 4.28 -19.67
C ASP A 245 5.03 2.96 -19.73
N THR A 246 4.36 1.81 -19.58
CA THR A 246 4.93 0.48 -19.81
C THR A 246 4.49 -0.17 -21.12
N LEU A 247 3.61 0.47 -21.90
CA LEU A 247 3.09 -0.12 -23.14
C LEU A 247 4.17 -0.35 -24.19
N TRP A 248 5.22 0.48 -24.20
CA TRP A 248 6.35 0.34 -25.12
C TRP A 248 7.11 -0.97 -24.95
N LEU A 249 6.99 -1.65 -23.79
CA LEU A 249 7.62 -2.95 -23.55
C LEU A 249 7.13 -4.03 -24.53
N ALA A 250 5.90 -3.90 -25.05
CA ALA A 250 5.37 -4.81 -26.06
C ALA A 250 6.16 -4.76 -27.38
N ASP A 251 6.71 -3.59 -27.71
CA ASP A 251 7.46 -3.34 -28.94
C ASP A 251 8.99 -3.30 -28.69
N ALA A 252 9.43 -3.49 -27.44
CA ALA A 252 10.84 -3.46 -27.07
C ALA A 252 11.63 -4.56 -27.81
N SER A 253 12.90 -4.30 -28.10
CA SER A 253 13.81 -5.20 -28.81
C SER A 253 14.00 -6.55 -28.10
N PHE A 254 13.82 -6.58 -26.77
CA PHE A 254 13.87 -7.79 -25.96
C PHE A 254 12.52 -8.53 -25.80
N HIS A 255 11.44 -8.13 -26.50
CA HIS A 255 10.13 -8.82 -26.48
C HIS A 255 10.21 -10.30 -26.87
N ARG A 256 11.26 -10.73 -27.57
CA ARG A 256 11.48 -12.15 -27.91
C ARG A 256 11.69 -13.04 -26.68
N LEU A 257 12.19 -12.47 -25.58
CA LEU A 257 12.41 -13.19 -24.32
C LEU A 257 11.16 -13.19 -23.43
N PHE A 258 10.30 -12.18 -23.56
CA PHE A 258 9.14 -11.96 -22.70
C PHE A 258 7.93 -11.56 -23.54
N ALA A 259 6.83 -12.30 -23.41
CA ALA A 259 5.57 -11.95 -24.06
C ALA A 259 4.84 -10.87 -23.25
N PHE A 260 5.22 -9.61 -23.43
CA PHE A 260 4.50 -8.50 -22.83
C PHE A 260 3.12 -8.33 -23.46
N SER A 261 2.14 -7.95 -22.64
CA SER A 261 0.79 -7.64 -23.10
C SER A 261 0.77 -6.32 -23.86
N SER A 262 0.03 -6.24 -24.95
CA SER A 262 -0.31 -4.97 -25.62
C SER A 262 -1.34 -4.14 -24.85
N ARG A 263 -1.92 -4.70 -23.78
CA ARG A 263 -2.81 -3.99 -22.86
C ARG A 263 -2.02 -3.40 -21.70
N SER A 264 -2.54 -2.32 -21.13
CA SER A 264 -2.02 -1.67 -19.92
C SER A 264 -1.76 -2.69 -18.80
N ASP A 265 -0.48 -2.84 -18.42
CA ASP A 265 -0.04 -3.69 -17.32
C ASP A 265 1.09 -3.00 -16.52
N PRO A 266 0.76 -1.97 -15.70
CA PRO A 266 1.74 -1.25 -14.89
C PRO A 266 2.49 -2.12 -13.88
N PHE A 267 1.95 -3.31 -13.56
CA PHE A 267 2.47 -4.18 -12.51
C PHE A 267 3.17 -5.42 -13.05
N LEU A 268 3.25 -5.58 -14.37
CA LEU A 268 3.87 -6.72 -15.04
C LEU A 268 3.33 -8.04 -14.46
N VAL A 269 2.01 -8.17 -14.36
CA VAL A 269 1.35 -9.42 -13.91
C VAL A 269 1.27 -10.43 -15.04
N SER A 270 1.16 -9.95 -16.27
CA SER A 270 0.96 -10.75 -17.48
C SER A 270 2.21 -11.31 -18.20
N PRO A 271 3.48 -11.02 -17.87
CA PRO A 271 4.62 -11.43 -18.71
C PRO A 271 4.96 -12.94 -18.64
N SER A 272 4.06 -13.78 -18.15
CA SER A 272 4.36 -15.18 -17.80
C SER A 272 3.84 -16.22 -18.78
N VAL A 273 3.05 -15.83 -19.79
CA VAL A 273 2.61 -16.80 -20.80
C VAL A 273 3.53 -16.65 -21.99
N THR A 274 4.64 -17.40 -21.99
CA THR A 274 5.21 -17.76 -23.29
C THR A 274 4.03 -18.30 -24.09
N PRO A 275 3.69 -17.71 -25.26
CA PRO A 275 2.72 -18.34 -26.14
C PRO A 275 3.33 -19.70 -26.38
N THR A 276 2.78 -20.70 -25.71
CA THR A 276 3.39 -22.03 -25.58
C THR A 276 3.53 -22.43 -27.01
N THR A 277 4.77 -22.33 -27.52
CA THR A 277 5.08 -22.33 -28.94
C THR A 277 4.28 -23.48 -29.44
N ASN A 278 3.22 -23.18 -30.22
CA ASN A 278 2.20 -24.13 -30.66
C ASN A 278 2.93 -25.43 -30.77
N ARG A 279 2.79 -26.30 -29.76
CA ARG A 279 3.51 -27.56 -29.72
C ARG A 279 2.95 -28.15 -30.97
N ALA A 280 3.76 -28.10 -32.04
CA ALA A 280 3.31 -28.42 -33.37
C ALA A 280 2.52 -29.67 -33.14
N ARG A 281 1.21 -29.64 -33.43
CA ARG A 281 0.44 -30.86 -33.47
C ARG A 281 1.28 -31.70 -34.40
N VAL A 282 2.09 -32.59 -33.82
CA VAL A 282 2.75 -33.65 -34.53
C VAL A 282 1.56 -34.24 -35.23
N PRO A 283 1.48 -34.16 -36.57
CA PRO A 283 0.40 -34.79 -37.29
C PRO A 283 0.38 -36.20 -36.74
N GLU A 284 -0.73 -36.61 -36.11
CA GLU A 284 -0.84 -38.00 -35.71
C GLU A 284 -0.49 -38.81 -36.96
N PRO A 285 0.47 -39.74 -36.89
CA PRO A 285 0.75 -40.61 -38.01
C PRO A 285 -0.58 -41.30 -38.31
N SER A 286 -1.17 -40.91 -39.45
CA SER A 286 -2.35 -41.53 -40.00
C SER A 286 -2.07 -43.02 -40.03
N SER A 287 -2.75 -43.76 -39.15
CA SER A 287 -2.73 -45.21 -39.10
C SER A 287 -3.17 -45.72 -40.47
N GLU A 288 -2.17 -46.03 -41.31
CA GLU A 288 -2.36 -46.85 -42.50
C GLU A 288 -2.95 -48.17 -42.01
N ARG A 289 -4.26 -48.31 -42.23
CA ARG A 289 -4.94 -49.60 -42.13
C ARG A 289 -4.24 -50.56 -43.08
N VAL A 290 -3.55 -51.52 -42.48
CA VAL A 290 -3.11 -52.76 -43.11
C VAL A 290 -4.34 -53.44 -43.73
N GLY A 291 -4.51 -53.24 -45.04
CA GLY A 291 -5.49 -53.91 -45.88
C GLY A 291 -5.00 -55.32 -46.22
N ALA A 292 -5.87 -56.28 -45.96
CA ALA A 292 -5.63 -57.71 -45.94
C ALA A 292 -5.15 -58.33 -47.27
N ALA A 293 -4.32 -59.36 -47.13
CA ALA A 293 -3.87 -60.25 -48.20
C ALA A 293 -5.04 -61.04 -48.83
N PRO A 294 -5.01 -61.30 -50.16
CA PRO A 294 -5.96 -62.20 -50.79
C PRO A 294 -5.58 -63.67 -50.53
N ARG A 295 -6.53 -64.43 -49.96
CA ARG A 295 -6.48 -65.88 -49.87
C ARG A 295 -6.51 -66.48 -51.29
N ARG A 296 -5.44 -67.19 -51.66
CA ARG A 296 -5.50 -68.24 -52.70
C ARG A 296 -6.27 -69.44 -52.14
N ALA A 297 -7.17 -69.97 -52.95
CA ALA A 297 -7.76 -71.29 -52.81
C ALA A 297 -7.54 -72.04 -54.16
N PRO A 298 -7.59 -73.38 -54.16
CA PRO A 298 -6.85 -74.25 -55.07
C PRO A 298 -7.38 -74.30 -56.51
#